data_AF-A0A8J8C7U2-F1
#
_entry.id   AF-A0A8J8C7U2-F1
#
_cell.length_a   1.000
_cell.length_b   1.000
_cell.length_c   1.000
_cell.angle_alpha   90.00
_cell.angle_beta   90.00
_cell.angle_gamma   90.00
#
_symmetry.space_group_name_H-M   'P 1'
#
loop_
_entity.id
_entity.type
_entity.pdbx_description
1 polymer ?
#
loop_
_entity_poly.entity_id
_entity_poly.type
_entity_poly.pdbx_seq_one_letter_code
_entity_poly.pdbx_strand_id
1 'polypeptide(L)'
;MENSTNICGDSIDYDLAAGSRASEQELYRDAMAQAEDSLALIAKIQEDRRNYQGTICEPLTRTEIKSLIEYWQMYLGHALSVLQALEKQR
;
A
#
# COMPACT_ATOMS: atom_id res chain seq x y z
N MET A 1 11.93 -28.95 28.64
CA MET A 1 12.23 -29.02 27.20
C MET A 1 11.56 -27.81 26.57
N GLU A 2 12.34 -26.79 26.26
CA GLU A 2 11.87 -25.59 25.57
C GLU A 2 11.62 -25.92 24.09
N ASN A 3 10.42 -25.64 23.61
CA ASN A 3 10.07 -25.82 22.20
C ASN A 3 10.35 -24.49 21.49
N SER A 4 11.53 -24.38 20.88
CA SER A 4 11.93 -23.24 20.04
C SER A 4 11.34 -23.42 18.64
N THR A 5 10.02 -23.25 18.50
CA THR A 5 9.41 -23.20 17.17
C THR A 5 9.47 -21.76 16.67
N ASN A 6 10.25 -21.57 15.61
CA ASN A 6 10.54 -20.30 14.98
C ASN A 6 9.32 -19.85 14.13
N ILE A 7 8.47 -18.97 14.67
CA ILE A 7 7.18 -18.53 14.06
C ILE A 7 7.43 -17.40 13.02
N CYS A 8 8.52 -17.49 12.25
CA CYS A 8 8.88 -16.47 11.25
C CYS A 8 8.92 -17.04 9.81
N GLY A 9 8.08 -18.02 9.51
CA GLY A 9 8.00 -18.63 8.19
C GLY A 9 6.72 -19.40 7.87
N ASP A 10 5.78 -19.52 8.82
CA ASP A 10 4.50 -20.17 8.55
C ASP A 10 3.59 -19.21 7.78
N SER A 11 3.37 -19.52 6.50
CA SER A 11 2.26 -18.94 5.72
C SER A 11 0.97 -19.32 6.44
N ILE A 12 0.28 -18.33 7.00
CA ILE A 12 -1.08 -18.54 7.47
C ILE A 12 -1.96 -18.57 6.22
N ASP A 13 -2.26 -19.77 5.74
CA ASP A 13 -3.21 -19.97 4.66
C ASP A 13 -4.62 -19.72 5.23
N TYR A 14 -5.16 -18.54 4.93
CA TYR A 14 -6.55 -18.22 5.24
C TYR A 14 -7.47 -18.91 4.21
N ASP A 15 -8.16 -19.96 4.64
CA ASP A 15 -9.30 -20.50 3.90
C ASP A 15 -10.43 -19.46 3.88
N LEU A 16 -10.51 -18.71 2.78
CA LEU A 16 -11.60 -17.78 2.50
C LEU A 16 -12.90 -18.59 2.29
N ALA A 17 -13.80 -18.52 3.28
CA ALA A 17 -15.08 -19.20 3.25
C ALA A 17 -15.89 -18.85 1.98
N ALA A 18 -16.60 -19.84 1.42
CA ALA A 18 -17.28 -19.82 0.11
C ALA A 18 -18.39 -18.76 -0.13
N GLY A 19 -18.49 -17.71 0.70
CA GLY A 19 -19.16 -16.43 0.39
C GLY A 19 -18.24 -15.38 -0.27
N SER A 20 -17.00 -15.77 -0.56
CA SER A 20 -15.81 -14.91 -0.74
C SER A 20 -15.82 -13.89 -1.89
N ARG A 21 -16.61 -14.08 -2.95
CA ARG A 21 -16.48 -13.21 -4.14
C ARG A 21 -16.93 -11.77 -3.93
N ALA A 22 -17.95 -11.55 -3.10
CA ALA A 22 -18.40 -10.20 -2.78
C ALA A 22 -17.39 -9.49 -1.86
N SER A 23 -16.84 -10.20 -0.87
CA SER A 23 -15.81 -9.68 0.04
C SER A 23 -14.47 -9.44 -0.67
N GLU A 24 -14.05 -10.31 -1.59
CA GLU A 24 -12.84 -10.08 -2.40
C GLU A 24 -13.00 -8.88 -3.33
N GLN A 25 -14.17 -8.70 -3.93
CA GLN A 25 -14.44 -7.56 -4.79
C GLN A 25 -14.50 -6.24 -4.00
N GLU A 26 -15.02 -6.27 -2.77
CA GLU A 26 -15.02 -5.14 -1.85
C GLU A 26 -13.59 -4.81 -1.38
N LEU A 27 -12.83 -5.82 -0.93
CA LEU A 27 -11.41 -5.68 -0.56
C LEU A 27 -10.57 -5.14 -1.73
N TYR A 28 -10.84 -5.59 -2.95
CA TYR A 28 -10.17 -5.09 -4.15
C TYR A 28 -10.50 -3.61 -4.39
N ARG A 29 -11.78 -3.22 -4.30
CA ARG A 29 -12.20 -1.83 -4.49
C ARG A 29 -11.61 -0.92 -3.44
N ASP A 30 -11.60 -1.34 -2.18
CA ASP A 30 -11.05 -0.57 -1.07
C ASP A 30 -9.53 -0.42 -1.22
N ALA A 31 -8.83 -1.50 -1.56
CA ALA A 31 -7.40 -1.46 -1.82
C ALA A 31 -7.06 -0.57 -3.04
N MET A 32 -7.84 -0.64 -4.11
CA MET A 32 -7.68 0.27 -5.26
C MET A 32 -7.86 1.73 -4.84
N ALA A 33 -8.93 2.07 -4.12
CA ALA A 33 -9.19 3.43 -3.68
C ALA A 33 -8.06 3.95 -2.77
N GLN A 34 -7.59 3.14 -1.82
CA GLN A 34 -6.46 3.50 -0.96
C GLN A 34 -5.15 3.71 -1.74
N ALA A 35 -4.90 2.89 -2.76
CA ALA A 35 -3.74 3.05 -3.63
C ALA A 35 -3.84 4.34 -4.46
N GLU A 36 -5.00 4.61 -5.06
CA GLU A 36 -5.26 5.83 -5.83
C GLU A 36 -5.09 7.09 -4.99
N ASP A 37 -5.69 7.13 -3.80
CA ASP A 37 -5.58 8.27 -2.88
C ASP A 37 -4.14 8.50 -2.44
N SER A 38 -3.42 7.43 -2.11
CA SER A 38 -2.02 7.52 -1.70
C SER A 38 -1.13 8.02 -2.84
N LEU A 39 -1.35 7.54 -4.06
CA LEU A 39 -0.62 7.98 -5.25
C LEU A 39 -0.95 9.44 -5.59
N ALA A 40 -2.21 9.87 -5.44
CA ALA A 40 -2.62 11.25 -5.65
C ALA A 40 -1.91 12.20 -4.67
N LEU A 41 -1.77 11.81 -3.40
CA LEU A 41 -1.04 12.59 -2.41
C LEU A 41 0.46 12.69 -2.73
N ILE A 42 1.08 11.58 -3.13
CA ILE A 42 2.49 11.56 -3.56
C ILE A 42 2.69 12.45 -4.79
N ALA A 43 1.80 12.34 -5.77
CA ALA A 43 1.84 13.14 -7.00
C ALA A 43 1.69 14.63 -6.67
N LYS A 44 0.78 14.99 -5.76
CA LYS A 44 0.62 16.37 -5.30
C LYS A 44 1.90 16.93 -4.67
N ILE A 45 2.54 16.17 -3.78
CA ILE A 45 3.83 16.57 -3.17
C ILE A 45 4.90 16.77 -4.26
N GLN A 46 4.90 15.94 -5.31
CA GLN A 46 5.83 16.12 -6.42
C GLN A 46 5.49 17.33 -7.31
N GLU A 47 4.22 17.61 -7.53
CA GLU A 47 3.74 18.72 -8.36
C GLU A 47 3.95 20.07 -7.68
N ASP A 48 3.70 20.17 -6.37
CA ASP A 48 3.95 21.37 -5.57
C ASP A 48 5.43 21.80 -5.62
N ARG A 49 6.33 20.86 -5.95
CA ARG A 49 7.77 21.09 -6.10
C ARG A 49 8.20 21.44 -7.53
N ARG A 50 7.29 21.42 -8.50
CA ARG A 50 7.57 21.79 -9.89
C ARG A 50 7.31 23.27 -10.11
N ASN A 51 8.15 23.90 -10.93
CA ASN A 51 7.85 25.22 -11.47
C ASN A 51 6.89 25.13 -12.67
N TYR A 52 6.53 26.28 -13.23
CA TYR A 52 5.72 26.42 -14.44
C TYR A 52 6.29 25.74 -15.70
N GLN A 53 7.55 25.27 -15.65
CA GLN A 53 8.23 24.53 -16.72
C GLN A 53 8.26 23.01 -16.43
N GLY A 54 7.65 22.56 -15.33
CA GLY A 54 7.64 21.15 -14.91
C GLY A 54 8.96 20.68 -14.28
N THR A 55 9.90 21.58 -13.99
CA THR A 55 11.19 21.23 -13.38
C THR A 55 11.08 21.23 -11.87
N ILE A 56 11.61 20.20 -11.21
CA ILE A 56 11.68 20.13 -9.74
C ILE A 56 12.64 21.23 -9.26
N CYS A 57 12.12 22.17 -8.47
CA CYS A 57 12.87 23.35 -8.03
C CYS A 57 13.34 23.28 -6.58
N GLU A 58 12.72 22.42 -5.76
CA GLU A 58 13.02 22.31 -4.34
C GLU A 58 13.26 20.84 -3.95
N PRO A 59 14.24 20.52 -3.09
CA PRO A 59 14.38 19.19 -2.52
C PRO A 59 13.20 18.89 -1.59
N LEU A 60 12.96 17.60 -1.31
CA LEU A 60 12.00 17.24 -0.26
C LEU A 60 12.51 17.69 1.10
N THR A 61 11.64 18.32 1.87
CA THR A 61 11.86 18.61 3.28
C THR A 61 11.84 17.31 4.09
N ARG A 62 12.44 17.34 5.28
CA ARG A 62 12.44 16.19 6.20
C ARG A 62 11.01 15.79 6.62
N THR A 63 10.11 16.76 6.74
CA THR A 63 8.70 16.52 7.07
C THR A 63 8.00 15.78 5.95
N GLU A 64 8.17 16.22 4.70
CA GLU A 64 7.57 15.54 3.54
C GLU A 64 8.12 14.12 3.38
N ILE A 65 9.43 13.92 3.57
CA ILE A 65 10.02 12.57 3.56
C ILE A 65 9.36 11.69 4.62
N LYS A 66 9.20 12.20 5.84
CA LYS A 66 8.57 11.45 6.93
C LYS A 66 7.12 11.11 6.60
N SER A 67 6.34 12.08 6.11
CA SER A 67 4.96 11.85 5.68
C SER A 67 4.88 10.82 4.55
N LEU A 68 5.75 10.89 3.53
CA LEU A 68 5.79 9.91 2.45
C LEU A 68 6.07 8.49 2.96
N ILE A 69 7.00 8.34 3.92
CA ILE A 69 7.30 7.04 4.54
C ILE A 69 6.10 6.51 5.31
N GLU A 70 5.46 7.34 6.13
CA GLU A 70 4.28 6.96 6.92
C GLU A 70 3.11 6.56 5.99
N TYR A 71 2.84 7.36 4.97
CA TYR A 71 1.78 7.06 3.99
C TYR A 71 2.05 5.78 3.20
N TRP A 72 3.31 5.55 2.81
CA TRP A 72 3.71 4.30 2.15
C TRP A 72 3.44 3.09 3.05
N GLN A 73 3.89 3.14 4.31
CA GLN A 73 3.79 2.01 5.23
C GLN A 73 2.35 1.72 5.64
N MET A 74 1.55 2.76 5.88
CA MET A 74 0.19 2.61 6.43
C MET A 74 -0.86 2.32 5.36
N TYR A 75 -0.74 2.91 4.17
CA TYR A 75 -1.81 2.88 3.16
C TYR A 75 -1.34 2.18 1.89
N LEU A 76 -0.37 2.76 1.18
CA LEU A 76 -0.02 2.30 -0.17
C LEU A 76 0.57 0.89 -0.18
N GLY A 77 1.51 0.59 0.71
CA GLY A 77 2.15 -0.72 0.80
C GLY A 77 1.17 -1.84 1.16
N HIS A 78 0.24 -1.56 2.07
CA HIS A 78 -0.83 -2.50 2.42
C HIS A 78 -1.78 -2.72 1.24
N ALA A 79 -2.28 -1.64 0.64
CA ALA A 79 -3.17 -1.68 -0.52
C ALA A 79 -2.55 -2.48 -1.68
N LEU A 80 -1.29 -2.21 -2.04
CA LEU A 80 -0.59 -2.94 -3.09
C LEU A 80 -0.40 -4.43 -2.76
N SER A 81 -0.15 -4.76 -1.49
CA SER A 81 -0.02 -6.15 -1.05
C SER A 81 -1.34 -6.92 -1.20
N VAL A 82 -2.47 -6.29 -0.84
CA VAL A 82 -3.81 -6.86 -1.02
C VAL A 82 -4.11 -7.05 -2.50
N LEU A 83 -3.88 -6.02 -3.33
CA LEU A 83 -4.10 -6.12 -4.78
C LEU A 83 -3.26 -7.24 -5.40
N GLN A 84 -1.98 -7.34 -5.04
CA GLN A 84 -1.10 -8.39 -5.54
C GLN A 84 -1.56 -9.79 -5.13
N ALA A 85 -2.05 -9.96 -3.89
CA ALA A 85 -2.57 -11.24 -3.43
C ALA A 85 -3.83 -11.66 -4.20
N LEU A 86 -4.74 -10.72 -4.45
CA LEU A 86 -5.98 -10.97 -5.19
C LEU A 86 -5.74 -11.21 -6.69
N GLU A 87 -4.75 -10.54 -7.30
CA GLU A 87 -4.38 -10.78 -8.70
C GLU A 87 -3.76 -12.17 -8.93
N LYS A 88 -2.98 -12.70 -7.97
CA LYS A 88 -2.39 -14.04 -8.08
C LYS A 88 -3.43 -15.18 -7.98
N GLN A 89 -4.61 -14.91 -7.46
CA GLN A 89 -5.70 -15.88 -7.33
C GLN A 89 -6.63 -15.94 -8.56
N ARG A 90 -6.39 -15.09 -9.57
CA ARG A 90 -7.25 -14.91 -10.73
C ARG A 90 -6.66 -15.53 -12.00
#